data_AF-A0A6N8BAP2-F1
#
_entry.id   AF-A0A6N8BAP2-F1
#
_cell.length_a   1.000
_cell.length_b   1.000
_cell.length_c   1.000
_cell.angle_alpha   90.00
_cell.angle_beta   90.00
_cell.angle_gamma   90.00
#
_symmetry.space_group_name_H-M   'P 1'
#
loop_
_entity.id
_entity.type
_entity.pdbx_description
1 polymer ?
#
loop_
_entity_poly.entity_id
_entity_poly.type
_entity_poly.pdbx_seq_one_letter_code
_entity_poly.pdbx_strand_id
1 'polypeptide(L)'
;MLTFGNDGKMYAGNYDMACILQDKRTGKYHAAYLEECPETAKNRLLKDVGCVKVRILMHRKNGTNNVSESKSHLEQLKQMVSLPDKNMLPDAIEWDGNIETVLML
;
A
#
# COMPACT_ATOMS: atom_id res chain seq x y z
N MET A 1 -11.43 -6.19 1.33
CA MET A 1 -11.50 -7.66 1.28
C MET A 1 -10.93 -8.07 -0.06
N LEU A 2 -9.66 -8.45 -0.05
CA LEU A 2 -8.94 -8.95 -1.22
C LEU A 2 -9.73 -10.09 -1.89
N THR A 3 -9.99 -9.94 -3.18
CA THR A 3 -10.65 -10.96 -4.00
C THR A 3 -9.60 -11.60 -4.90
N PHE A 4 -9.48 -12.93 -4.87
CA PHE A 4 -8.57 -13.65 -5.75
C PHE A 4 -9.29 -14.00 -7.04
N GLY A 5 -8.67 -13.68 -8.17
CA GLY A 5 -9.13 -14.08 -9.50
C GLY A 5 -8.76 -15.51 -9.85
N ASN A 6 -9.46 -16.07 -10.83
CA ASN A 6 -9.09 -17.34 -11.47
C ASN A 6 -7.75 -17.26 -12.23
N ASP A 7 -7.19 -16.06 -12.39
CA ASP A 7 -5.86 -15.78 -12.95
C ASP A 7 -4.73 -15.82 -11.90
N GLY A 8 -5.05 -16.13 -10.65
CA GLY A 8 -4.10 -16.14 -9.53
C GLY A 8 -3.69 -14.75 -9.04
N LYS A 9 -4.34 -13.69 -9.53
CA LYS A 9 -4.08 -12.31 -9.10
C LYS A 9 -5.04 -11.88 -8.00
N MET A 10 -4.59 -10.91 -7.21
CA MET A 10 -5.43 -10.21 -6.25
C MET A 10 -6.04 -8.99 -6.93
N TYR A 11 -7.37 -8.85 -6.88
CA TYR A 11 -8.05 -7.63 -7.30
C TYR A 11 -8.15 -6.67 -6.13
N ALA A 12 -7.55 -5.50 -6.32
CA ALA A 12 -7.52 -4.44 -5.34
C ALA A 12 -8.86 -3.70 -5.27
N GLY A 13 -9.22 -3.21 -4.08
CA GLY A 13 -10.29 -2.23 -3.92
C GLY A 13 -9.96 -0.91 -4.65
N ASN A 14 -10.99 -0.10 -4.91
CA ASN A 14 -10.82 1.17 -5.65
C ASN A 14 -9.81 2.13 -5.00
N TYR A 15 -9.60 2.01 -3.69
CA TYR A 15 -8.77 2.88 -2.88
C TYR A 15 -7.56 2.18 -2.28
N ASP A 16 -7.34 0.93 -2.68
CA ASP A 16 -6.14 0.21 -2.31
C ASP A 16 -4.94 0.78 -3.09
N MET A 17 -3.78 0.78 -2.47
CA MET A 17 -2.57 1.39 -3.04
C MET A 17 -1.35 0.50 -2.82
N ALA A 18 -0.33 0.70 -3.64
CA ALA A 18 0.99 0.14 -3.39
C ALA A 18 2.02 1.26 -3.36
N CYS A 19 2.90 1.23 -2.35
CA CYS A 19 3.87 2.29 -2.12
C CYS A 19 5.18 1.75 -1.55
N ILE A 20 6.18 2.64 -1.46
CA ILE A 20 7.40 2.40 -0.69
C ILE A 20 7.30 3.18 0.62
N LEU A 21 7.42 2.49 1.75
CA LEU A 21 7.48 3.08 3.07
C LEU A 21 8.92 3.14 3.56
N GLN A 22 9.39 4.29 4.00
CA GLN A 22 10.66 4.46 4.68
C GLN A 22 10.43 4.48 6.20
N ASP A 23 10.83 3.41 6.88
CA ASP A 23 10.77 3.30 8.33
C ASP A 23 11.74 4.31 8.98
N LYS A 24 11.20 5.31 9.67
CA LYS A 24 11.98 6.34 10.37
C LYS A 24 12.84 5.81 11.52
N ARG A 25 12.49 4.65 12.08
CA ARG A 25 13.19 4.06 13.23
C ARG A 25 14.42 3.28 12.79
N THR A 26 14.31 2.59 11.65
CA THR A 26 15.37 1.70 11.15
C THR A 26 16.08 2.24 9.92
N GLY A 27 15.53 3.27 9.27
CA GLY A 27 16.00 3.81 7.98
C GLY A 27 15.72 2.89 6.79
N LYS A 28 14.99 1.79 6.99
CA LYS A 28 14.74 0.78 5.97
C LYS A 28 13.55 1.12 5.08
N TYR A 29 13.56 0.57 3.88
CA TYR A 29 12.52 0.72 2.89
C TYR A 29 11.69 -0.55 2.77
N HIS A 30 10.39 -0.40 2.59
CA HIS A 30 9.44 -1.50 2.46
C HIS A 30 8.51 -1.24 1.30
N ALA A 31 8.45 -2.16 0.33
CA ALA A 31 7.32 -2.22 -0.57
C ALA A 31 6.09 -2.71 0.21
N ALA A 32 5.03 -1.92 0.21
CA ALA A 32 3.84 -2.16 1.00
C ALA A 32 2.58 -1.99 0.17
N TYR A 33 1.60 -2.85 0.44
CA TYR A 33 0.24 -2.71 -0.04
C TYR A 33 -0.62 -2.12 1.07
N LEU A 34 -1.40 -1.10 0.73
CA LEU A 34 -2.34 -0.42 1.61
C LEU A 34 -3.75 -0.86 1.20
N GLU A 35 -4.36 -1.75 1.97
CA GLU A 35 -5.74 -2.20 1.74
C GLU A 35 -6.71 -1.26 2.48
N GLU A 36 -7.70 -0.69 1.79
CA GLU A 36 -8.77 0.06 2.45
C GLU A 36 -9.53 -0.83 3.45
N CYS A 37 -9.70 -0.33 4.68
CA CYS A 37 -10.53 -1.01 5.66
C CYS A 37 -12.03 -0.88 5.31
N PRO A 38 -12.78 -2.00 5.25
CA PRO A 38 -14.20 -2.04 4.84
C PRO A 38 -15.15 -1.15 5.65
N GLU A 39 -14.80 -0.83 6.89
CA GLU A 39 -15.62 0.03 7.75
C GLU A 39 -15.58 1.50 7.33
N THR A 40 -14.49 1.94 6.69
CA THR A 40 -14.35 3.30 6.17
C THR A 40 -15.24 3.54 4.94
N ALA A 41 -15.34 2.52 4.09
CA ALA A 41 -16.07 2.55 2.82
C ALA A 41 -17.58 2.43 2.97
N LYS A 42 -18.09 2.06 4.16
CA LYS A 42 -19.45 1.53 4.27
C LYS A 42 -20.56 2.52 3.91
N ASN A 43 -20.31 3.83 3.76
CA ASN A 43 -21.31 4.83 3.35
C ASN A 43 -20.74 6.21 2.91
N ARG A 44 -19.46 6.35 2.54
CA ARG A 44 -18.89 7.69 2.26
C ARG A 44 -18.09 7.73 0.96
N LEU A 45 -18.28 8.80 0.18
CA LEU A 45 -17.41 9.10 -0.97
C LEU A 45 -16.06 9.56 -0.45
N LEU A 46 -14.96 9.26 -1.16
CA LEU A 46 -13.60 9.57 -0.67
C LEU A 46 -13.39 11.05 -0.31
N LYS A 47 -14.03 11.97 -1.06
CA LYS A 47 -14.05 13.41 -0.74
C LYS A 47 -14.67 13.77 0.62
N ASP A 48 -15.48 12.88 1.17
CA ASP A 48 -16.17 13.02 2.46
C ASP A 48 -15.44 12.26 3.57
N VAL A 49 -14.36 11.54 3.22
CA VAL A 49 -13.49 10.82 4.16
C VAL A 49 -12.13 11.51 4.17
N GLY A 50 -11.95 12.46 5.08
CA GLY A 50 -10.66 13.16 5.25
C GLY A 50 -9.48 12.26 5.65
N CYS A 51 -9.74 10.98 5.97
CA CYS A 51 -8.72 9.96 6.19
C CYS A 51 -9.25 8.56 5.88
N VAL A 52 -8.52 7.77 5.11
CA VAL A 52 -8.85 6.36 4.89
C VAL A 52 -8.03 5.50 5.87
N LYS A 53 -8.70 4.65 6.65
CA LYS A 53 -7.99 3.62 7.40
C LYS A 53 -7.53 2.57 6.41
N VAL A 54 -6.22 2.35 6.36
CA VAL A 54 -5.60 1.33 5.51
C VAL A 54 -4.91 0.27 6.36
N ARG A 55 -4.96 -0.98 5.92
CA ARG A 55 -4.13 -2.06 6.44
C ARG A 55 -2.85 -2.13 5.62
N ILE A 56 -1.71 -2.02 6.29
CA ILE A 56 -0.40 -2.14 5.66
C ILE A 56 0.00 -3.61 5.59
N LEU A 57 0.19 -4.13 4.38
CA LEU A 57 0.71 -5.46 4.10
C LEU A 57 2.10 -5.31 3.48
N MET A 58 3.13 -5.65 4.25
CA MET A 58 4.51 -5.58 3.78
C MET A 58 4.81 -6.77 2.86
N HIS A 59 5.36 -6.50 1.68
CA HIS A 59 5.82 -7.57 0.77
C HIS A 59 6.94 -8.41 1.39
N ARG A 60 7.79 -7.77 2.21
CA ARG A 60 8.87 -8.43 2.98
C ARG A 60 8.94 -7.92 4.41
N LYS A 61 9.17 -8.86 5.34
CA LYS A 61 9.22 -8.59 6.79
C LYS A 61 10.37 -7.66 7.21
N ASN A 62 11.55 -7.81 6.61
CA ASN A 62 12.77 -7.19 7.13
C ASN A 62 13.18 -5.86 6.46
N GLY A 63 12.41 -5.40 5.47
CA GLY A 63 12.74 -4.22 4.65
C GLY A 63 14.06 -4.36 3.88
N THR A 64 14.45 -3.31 3.18
CA THR A 64 15.72 -3.19 2.44
C THR A 64 16.46 -1.93 2.88
N ASN A 65 17.78 -1.91 2.76
CA ASN A 65 18.57 -0.70 3.05
C ASN A 65 18.61 0.28 1.87
N ASN A 66 17.98 -0.08 0.75
CA ASN A 66 18.06 0.63 -0.52
C ASN A 66 16.67 0.81 -1.13
N VAL A 67 16.34 2.05 -1.49
CA VAL A 67 15.10 2.41 -2.18
C VAL A 67 14.98 1.72 -3.54
N SER A 68 16.07 1.55 -4.29
CA SER A 68 16.07 0.88 -5.60
C SER A 68 15.67 -0.59 -5.48
N GLU A 69 16.09 -1.26 -4.41
CA GLU A 69 15.67 -2.64 -4.13
C GLU A 69 14.18 -2.70 -3.77
N SER A 70 13.69 -1.74 -2.98
CA SER A 70 12.26 -1.63 -2.68
C SER A 70 11.42 -1.28 -3.91
N LYS A 71 11.93 -0.53 -4.89
CA LYS A 71 11.26 -0.31 -6.19
C LYS A 71 11.10 -1.63 -6.97
N SER A 72 12.12 -2.48 -6.98
CA SER A 72 11.99 -3.82 -7.59
C SER A 72 10.93 -4.67 -6.89
N HIS A 73 10.84 -4.60 -5.56
CA HIS A 73 9.79 -5.26 -4.79
C HIS A 73 8.40 -4.68 -5.06
N LEU A 74 8.28 -3.37 -5.27
CA LEU A 74 7.03 -2.72 -5.65
C LEU A 74 6.53 -3.21 -7.01
N GLU A 75 7.43 -3.37 -7.99
CA GLU A 75 7.09 -3.94 -9.29
C GLU A 75 6.67 -5.42 -9.19
N GLN A 76 7.28 -6.21 -8.31
CA GLN A 76 6.81 -7.58 -8.02
C GLN A 76 5.38 -7.55 -7.46
N LEU A 77 5.10 -6.64 -6.54
CA LEU A 77 3.77 -6.49 -5.95
C LEU A 77 2.72 -6.08 -7.01
N LYS A 78 3.09 -5.23 -7.96
CA LYS A 78 2.26 -4.87 -9.13
C LYS A 78 1.90 -6.07 -10.01
N GLN A 79 2.77 -7.07 -10.11
CA GLN A 79 2.47 -8.28 -10.89
C GLN A 79 1.50 -9.20 -10.16
N MET A 80 1.49 -9.18 -8.82
CA MET A 80 0.64 -10.01 -7.97
C MET A 80 -0.73 -9.38 -7.73
N VAL A 81 -0.81 -8.04 -7.72
CA VAL A 81 -2.02 -7.29 -7.43
C VAL A 81 -2.41 -6.44 -8.63
N SER A 82 -3.64 -6.62 -9.11
CA SER A 82 -4.22 -5.76 -10.14
C SER A 82 -4.59 -4.41 -9.53
N LEU A 83 -3.66 -3.46 -9.62
CA LEU A 83 -3.83 -2.06 -9.23
C LEU A 83 -3.75 -1.15 -10.45
N PRO A 84 -4.60 -0.10 -10.53
CA PRO A 84 -4.39 0.98 -11.50
C PRO A 84 -3.04 1.68 -11.27
N ASP A 85 -2.36 2.09 -12.34
CA ASP A 85 -1.05 2.76 -12.23
C ASP A 85 -1.08 4.02 -11.34
N LYS A 86 -2.21 4.75 -11.32
CA LYS A 86 -2.41 5.91 -10.44
C LYS A 86 -2.40 5.60 -8.94
N ASN A 87 -2.58 4.32 -8.56
CA ASN A 87 -2.54 3.85 -7.17
C ASN A 87 -1.17 3.23 -6.83
N MET A 88 -0.20 3.34 -7.74
CA MET A 88 1.20 2.99 -7.51
C MET A 88 1.97 4.26 -7.16
N LEU A 89 2.52 4.31 -5.95
CA LEU A 89 3.29 5.44 -5.44
C LEU A 89 4.78 5.04 -5.39
N PRO A 90 5.57 5.40 -6.42
CA PRO A 90 6.96 4.94 -6.56
C PRO A 90 7.96 5.68 -5.67
N ASP A 91 7.55 6.82 -5.10
CA ASP A 91 8.36 7.61 -4.18
C ASP A 91 8.18 7.13 -2.75
N ALA A 92 9.27 7.18 -1.98
CA ALA A 92 9.26 6.72 -0.60
C ALA A 92 8.47 7.70 0.28
N ILE A 93 7.55 7.16 1.07
CA ILE A 93 6.76 7.89 2.06
C ILE A 93 7.34 7.58 3.43
N GLU A 94 7.64 8.61 4.22
CA GLU A 94 8.10 8.40 5.60
C GLU A 94 7.03 7.69 6.42
N TRP A 95 7.44 6.68 7.18
CA TRP A 95 6.59 5.84 8.00
C TRP A 95 7.17 5.69 9.39
N ASP A 96 6.38 5.95 10.42
CA ASP A 96 6.81 5.95 11.82
C ASP A 96 6.56 4.61 12.55
N GLY A 97 6.13 3.57 11.82
CA GLY A 97 5.77 2.28 12.38
C GLY A 97 4.28 2.13 12.70
N ASN A 98 3.49 3.20 12.64
CA ASN A 98 2.06 3.14 12.94
C ASN A 98 1.26 2.71 11.70
N ILE A 99 0.30 1.83 11.92
CA ILE A 99 -0.53 1.21 10.86
C ILE A 99 -1.71 2.13 10.49
N GLU A 100 -1.98 3.14 11.31
CA GLU A 100 -3.18 3.94 11.17
C GLU A 100 -2.85 5.25 10.46
N THR A 101 -3.31 5.33 9.20
CA THR A 101 -3.47 6.57 8.40
C THR A 101 -2.29 6.88 7.48
N VAL A 102 -2.37 6.39 6.24
CA VAL A 102 -1.68 7.05 5.13
C VAL A 102 -2.67 8.06 4.57
N LEU A 103 -2.47 9.31 4.97
CA LEU A 103 -3.19 10.45 4.42
C LEU A 103 -2.86 10.56 2.92
N MET A 104 -3.84 10.81 2.08
CA MET A 104 -3.60 11.44 0.78
C MET A 104 -4.48 12.67 0.64
N LEU A 105 -3.84 13.70 0.08
CA LEU A 105 -4.26 15.08 -0.14
C LEU A 105 -5.65 15.25 -0.78
#